data_AF-A0A2Z6NJQ4-F1
#
_entry.id   AF-A0A2Z6NJQ4-F1
#
_cell.length_a   1.000
_cell.length_b   1.000
_cell.length_c   1.000
_cell.angle_alpha   90.00
_cell.angle_beta   90.00
_cell.angle_gamma   90.00
#
_symmetry.space_group_name_H-M   'P 1'
#
loop_
_entity.id
_entity.type
_entity.pdbx_description
1 polymer ?
#
loop_
_entity_poly.entity_id
_entity_poly.type
_entity_poly.pdbx_seq_one_letter_code
_entity_poly.pdbx_strand_id
1 'polypeptide(L)'
;GVHIEATSGSGYIGAQGDINVWNPKVKLAGDSTTAQMWLKAGNGFEFESIEAGWTVNPTLYGNNDTRLFSYWTKDSYKSTGCYDLTCSGFVQTSNVVTLGAALVPVSTDSGPQTDFTVGIFL
;
A
#
# COMPACT_ATOMS: atom_id res chain seq x y z
N GLY A 1 -2.49 15.17 -4.31
CA GLY A 1 -2.01 14.96 -5.68
C GLY A 1 -0.88 13.97 -5.61
N VAL A 2 -0.85 12.97 -6.48
CA VAL A 2 0.25 11.98 -6.51
C VAL A 2 1.37 12.56 -7.37
N HIS A 3 2.54 12.80 -6.76
CA HIS A 3 3.76 13.19 -7.48
C HIS A 3 4.54 11.91 -7.78
N ILE A 4 4.84 11.66 -9.05
CA ILE A 4 5.60 10.47 -9.49
C ILE A 4 6.90 10.98 -10.10
N GLU A 5 8.03 10.64 -9.47
CA GLU A 5 9.36 10.89 -10.03
C GLU A 5 9.92 9.60 -10.62
N ALA A 6 10.25 9.64 -11.91
CA ALA A 6 10.98 8.58 -12.59
C ALA A 6 12.26 9.20 -13.16
N THR A 7 13.43 8.73 -12.71
CA THR A 7 14.73 9.16 -13.26
C THR A 7 15.32 8.07 -14.12
N SER A 8 15.86 8.47 -15.27
CA SER A 8 16.80 7.66 -16.05
C SER A 8 18.21 8.09 -15.65
N GLY A 9 19.04 7.15 -15.18
CA GLY A 9 20.47 7.38 -14.87
C GLY A 9 20.82 7.71 -13.41
N SER A 10 19.82 7.92 -12.54
CA SER A 10 20.01 8.10 -11.09
C SER A 10 19.01 7.23 -10.32
N GLY A 11 19.46 6.54 -9.27
CA GLY A 11 18.61 5.73 -8.40
C GLY A 11 18.02 6.54 -7.23
N TYR A 12 16.82 6.15 -6.79
CA TYR A 12 16.23 6.65 -5.54
C TYR A 12 16.55 5.67 -4.41
N ILE A 13 16.90 6.19 -3.24
CA ILE A 13 17.08 5.36 -2.02
C ILE A 13 15.77 5.17 -1.25
N GLY A 14 14.69 5.77 -1.72
CA GLY A 14 13.38 5.68 -1.09
C GLY A 14 12.44 6.79 -1.53
N ALA A 15 11.22 6.72 -1.02
CA ALA A 15 10.18 7.72 -1.20
C ALA A 15 9.34 7.82 0.08
N GLN A 16 8.81 9.01 0.35
CA GLN A 16 7.86 9.24 1.43
C GLN A 16 6.72 10.13 0.94
N GLY A 17 5.51 9.88 1.43
CA GLY A 17 4.34 10.71 1.15
C GLY A 17 3.24 10.53 2.18
N ASP A 18 2.42 11.56 2.34
CA ASP A 18 1.21 11.50 3.17
C ASP A 18 0.02 11.05 2.33
N ILE A 19 -0.73 10.08 2.84
CA ILE A 19 -1.89 9.50 2.19
C ILE A 19 -3.12 9.77 3.04
N ASN A 20 -4.10 10.45 2.45
CA ASN A 20 -5.39 10.68 3.08
C ASN A 20 -6.20 9.38 3.17
N VAL A 21 -6.72 9.08 4.36
CA VAL A 21 -7.40 7.82 4.68
C VAL A 21 -8.88 7.96 4.40
N TRP A 22 -9.39 7.28 3.38
CA TRP A 22 -10.83 7.19 3.12
C TRP A 22 -11.33 5.77 3.33
N ASN A 23 -12.62 5.61 3.62
CA ASN A 23 -13.31 4.33 3.54
C ASN A 23 -14.36 4.32 2.41
N PRO A 24 -13.91 4.29 1.14
CA PRO A 24 -14.80 4.20 0.00
C PRO A 24 -15.54 2.85 -0.03
N LYS A 25 -16.81 2.88 -0.46
CA LYS A 25 -17.61 1.66 -0.60
C LYS A 25 -17.21 0.90 -1.87
N VAL A 26 -16.78 -0.33 -1.70
CA VAL A 26 -16.68 -1.32 -2.78
C VAL A 26 -18.04 -2.00 -2.98
N LYS A 27 -18.47 -2.21 -4.23
CA LYS A 27 -19.84 -2.65 -4.54
C LYS A 27 -20.00 -4.17 -4.50
N LEU A 28 -19.00 -4.90 -5.00
CA LEU A 28 -18.99 -6.35 -5.05
C LEU A 28 -17.96 -6.90 -4.07
N ALA A 29 -18.17 -8.12 -3.57
CA ALA A 29 -17.24 -8.76 -2.62
C ALA A 29 -15.81 -8.93 -3.18
N GLY A 30 -15.70 -9.10 -4.51
CA GLY A 30 -14.43 -9.21 -5.23
C GLY A 30 -13.80 -7.88 -5.63
N ASP A 31 -14.48 -6.75 -5.40
CA ASP A 31 -13.92 -5.44 -5.69
C ASP A 31 -12.93 -5.02 -4.59
N SER A 32 -11.92 -4.27 -4.97
CA SER A 32 -11.01 -3.60 -4.04
C SER A 32 -10.70 -2.18 -4.49
N THR A 33 -10.27 -1.36 -3.54
CA THR A 33 -9.78 0.00 -3.80
C THR A 33 -8.64 0.31 -2.85
N THR A 34 -7.74 1.19 -3.28
CA THR A 34 -6.47 1.43 -2.61
C THR A 34 -5.97 2.84 -2.88
N ALA A 35 -5.25 3.41 -1.92
CA ALA A 35 -4.32 4.51 -2.17
C ALA A 35 -2.97 4.13 -1.55
N GLN A 36 -1.92 4.22 -2.36
CA GLN A 36 -0.63 3.63 -2.02
C GLN A 36 0.54 4.28 -2.75
N MET A 37 1.73 3.97 -2.26
CA MET A 37 3.00 4.23 -2.92
C MET A 37 3.63 2.92 -3.41
N TRP A 38 4.38 3.01 -4.52
CA TRP A 38 5.15 1.92 -5.11
C TRP A 38 6.61 2.34 -5.23
N LEU A 39 7.52 1.53 -4.70
CA LEU A 39 8.95 1.60 -5.04
C LEU A 39 9.28 0.39 -5.91
N LYS A 40 9.71 0.65 -7.14
CA LYS A 40 10.02 -0.39 -8.13
C LYS A 40 11.49 -0.37 -8.50
N ALA A 41 12.09 -1.54 -8.61
CA ALA A 41 13.45 -1.74 -9.09
C ALA A 41 13.45 -2.68 -10.29
N GLY A 42 14.01 -2.24 -11.41
CA GLY A 42 14.02 -3.00 -12.66
C GLY A 42 13.73 -2.14 -13.89
N ASN A 43 13.80 -2.75 -15.07
CA ASN A 43 13.66 -2.07 -16.35
C ASN A 43 12.46 -2.61 -17.13
N GLY A 44 11.60 -1.69 -17.61
CA GLY A 44 10.45 -2.04 -18.44
C GLY A 44 9.45 -2.92 -17.70
N PHE A 45 9.21 -4.12 -18.21
CA PHE A 45 8.22 -5.07 -17.69
C PHE A 45 8.80 -6.08 -16.69
N GLU A 46 10.10 -6.03 -16.43
CA GLU A 46 10.77 -6.87 -15.43
C GLU A 46 11.21 -5.98 -14.27
N PHE A 47 10.49 -6.08 -13.17
CA PHE A 47 10.71 -5.33 -11.95
C PHE A 47 10.29 -6.08 -10.70
N GLU A 48 10.94 -5.72 -9.60
CA GLU A 48 10.54 -5.98 -8.23
C GLU A 48 9.77 -4.75 -7.72
N SER A 49 8.80 -4.95 -6.84
CA SER A 49 7.96 -3.88 -6.29
C SER A 49 7.78 -4.09 -4.80
N ILE A 50 7.90 -3.01 -4.03
CA ILE A 50 7.42 -2.91 -2.65
C ILE A 50 6.38 -1.80 -2.61
N GLU A 51 5.28 -2.08 -1.95
CA GLU A 51 4.10 -1.22 -1.94
C GLU A 51 3.54 -1.12 -0.54
N ALA A 52 3.08 0.07 -0.19
CA ALA A 52 2.43 0.33 1.09
C ALA A 52 1.39 1.43 0.95
N GLY A 53 0.32 1.30 1.71
CA GLY A 53 -0.80 2.24 1.67
C GLY A 53 -1.99 1.73 2.46
N TRP A 54 -3.18 2.19 2.09
CA TRP A 54 -4.42 1.66 2.62
C TRP A 54 -5.24 0.99 1.53
N THR A 55 -5.99 -0.04 1.89
CA THR A 55 -6.92 -0.71 0.98
C THR A 55 -8.25 -1.03 1.67
N VAL A 56 -9.34 -1.02 0.90
CA VAL A 56 -10.60 -1.67 1.25
C VAL A 56 -10.70 -2.90 0.37
N ASN A 57 -10.49 -4.09 0.95
CA ASN A 57 -10.50 -5.37 0.25
C ASN A 57 -11.24 -6.43 1.09
N PRO A 58 -12.56 -6.60 0.90
CA PRO A 58 -13.36 -7.51 1.71
C PRO A 58 -13.03 -8.98 1.49
N THR A 59 -12.59 -9.35 0.29
CA THR A 59 -12.12 -10.72 0.00
C THR A 59 -10.89 -11.07 0.83
N LEU A 60 -9.98 -10.10 1.03
CA LEU A 60 -8.75 -10.31 1.78
C LEU A 60 -8.92 -10.19 3.30
N TYR A 61 -9.66 -9.18 3.77
CA TYR A 61 -9.76 -8.85 5.20
C TYR A 61 -11.09 -9.24 5.86
N GLY A 62 -12.07 -9.72 5.10
CA GLY A 62 -13.35 -10.20 5.61
C GLY A 62 -14.36 -9.10 6.01
N ASN A 63 -14.02 -7.83 5.80
CA ASN A 63 -14.92 -6.68 6.05
C ASN A 63 -14.61 -5.51 5.11
N ASN A 64 -15.42 -4.46 5.21
CA ASN A 64 -15.30 -3.25 4.39
C ASN A 64 -14.55 -2.11 5.12
N ASP A 65 -13.68 -2.44 6.08
CA ASP A 65 -12.87 -1.41 6.74
C ASP A 65 -11.67 -1.06 5.87
N THR A 66 -11.24 0.19 5.92
CA THR A 66 -9.95 0.62 5.38
C THR A 66 -8.83 0.04 6.24
N ARG A 67 -7.90 -0.66 5.60
CA ARG A 67 -6.84 -1.43 6.26
C ARG A 67 -5.49 -0.92 5.79
N LEU A 68 -4.55 -0.74 6.74
CA LEU A 68 -3.15 -0.58 6.39
C LEU A 68 -2.67 -1.88 5.73
N PHE A 69 -1.99 -1.78 4.60
CA PHE A 69 -1.44 -2.96 3.95
C PHE A 69 -0.04 -2.71 3.40
N SER A 70 0.67 -3.81 3.18
CA SER A 70 1.83 -3.85 2.31
C SER A 70 1.66 -4.93 1.25
N TYR A 71 2.25 -4.73 0.08
CA TYR A 71 2.39 -5.74 -0.93
C TYR A 71 3.83 -5.76 -1.42
N TRP A 72 4.30 -6.92 -1.88
CA TRP A 72 5.60 -7.01 -2.54
C TRP A 72 5.55 -8.05 -3.64
N THR A 73 6.41 -7.92 -4.66
CA THR A 73 6.65 -8.96 -5.67
C THR A 73 8.10 -8.85 -6.14
N LYS A 74 8.73 -10.00 -6.47
CA LYS A 74 10.07 -10.03 -7.06
C LYS A 74 10.06 -10.27 -8.57
N ASP A 75 8.89 -10.49 -9.16
CA ASP A 75 8.77 -10.97 -10.53
C ASP A 75 7.60 -10.31 -11.27
N SER A 76 7.35 -9.03 -10.99
CA SER A 76 6.32 -8.25 -11.69
C SER A 76 4.95 -8.90 -11.64
N TYR A 77 4.58 -9.40 -10.45
CA TYR A 77 3.29 -10.03 -10.17
C TYR A 77 3.03 -11.35 -10.94
N LYS A 78 4.06 -11.99 -11.50
CA LYS A 78 3.89 -13.20 -12.33
C LYS A 78 3.59 -14.43 -11.50
N SER A 79 4.46 -14.74 -10.54
CA SER A 79 4.35 -15.93 -9.70
C SER A 79 4.59 -15.64 -8.23
N THR A 80 5.14 -14.47 -7.90
CA THR A 80 5.39 -14.05 -6.53
C THR A 80 4.59 -12.83 -6.13
N GLY A 81 4.39 -12.76 -4.83
CA GLY A 81 3.86 -11.61 -4.14
C GLY A 81 2.66 -11.95 -3.30
N CYS A 82 2.53 -11.24 -2.19
CA CYS A 82 1.45 -11.45 -1.26
C CYS A 82 1.22 -10.19 -0.44
N TYR A 83 0.02 -10.10 0.11
CA TYR A 83 -0.34 -9.04 1.03
C TYR A 83 0.21 -9.32 2.42
N ASP A 84 0.63 -8.27 3.09
CA ASP A 84 1.01 -8.25 4.50
C ASP A 84 1.99 -9.38 4.86
N LEU A 85 1.64 -10.19 5.86
CA LEU A 85 2.42 -11.32 6.35
C LEU A 85 1.82 -12.67 5.90
N THR A 86 0.99 -12.67 4.86
CA THR A 86 0.31 -13.91 4.38
C THR A 86 1.27 -14.89 3.72
N CYS A 87 2.47 -14.43 3.34
CA CYS A 87 3.58 -15.28 2.91
C CYS A 87 4.92 -14.74 3.41
N SER A 88 5.95 -15.59 3.37
CA SER A 88 7.32 -15.20 3.74
C SER A 88 7.89 -14.21 2.73
N GLY A 89 8.46 -13.09 3.21
CA GLY A 89 9.12 -12.09 2.37
C GLY A 89 9.16 -10.71 3.01
N PHE A 90 8.27 -10.46 3.97
CA PHE A 90 8.27 -9.26 4.79
C PHE A 90 8.43 -9.61 6.27
N VAL A 91 9.17 -8.79 7.02
CA VAL A 91 9.33 -8.92 8.47
C VAL A 91 8.84 -7.63 9.11
N GLN A 92 7.70 -7.69 9.81
CA GLN A 92 7.24 -6.56 10.60
C GLN A 92 8.13 -6.42 11.85
N THR A 93 8.82 -5.29 11.94
CA THR A 93 9.69 -4.96 13.09
C THR A 93 8.99 -4.06 14.11
N SER A 94 7.99 -3.28 13.67
CA SER A 94 7.21 -2.43 14.55
C SER A 94 6.31 -3.26 15.47
N ASN A 95 6.34 -2.91 16.76
CA ASN A 95 5.43 -3.43 17.78
C ASN A 95 4.25 -2.47 18.06
N VAL A 96 4.14 -1.36 17.34
CA VAL A 96 3.12 -0.33 17.56
C VAL A 96 2.09 -0.29 16.42
N VAL A 97 2.50 -0.69 15.21
CA VAL A 97 1.65 -0.69 14.01
C VAL A 97 1.62 -2.10 13.44
N THR A 98 0.43 -2.59 13.05
CA THR A 98 0.23 -3.94 12.51
C THR A 98 -0.31 -3.87 11.09
N LEU A 99 0.28 -4.62 10.17
CA LEU A 99 -0.26 -4.80 8.82
C LEU A 99 -1.62 -5.51 8.88
N GLY A 100 -2.59 -5.05 8.09
CA GLY A 100 -3.99 -5.47 8.16
C GLY A 100 -4.80 -4.84 9.30
N ALA A 101 -4.21 -3.93 10.09
CA ALA A 101 -4.98 -3.16 11.08
C ALA A 101 -5.96 -2.20 10.40
N ALA A 102 -7.14 -2.03 11.00
CA ALA A 102 -8.09 -1.01 10.56
C ALA A 102 -7.49 0.38 10.83
N LEU A 103 -7.54 1.26 9.83
CA LEU A 103 -7.15 2.65 9.98
C LEU A 103 -8.35 3.46 10.44
N VAL A 104 -8.24 4.01 11.66
CA VAL A 104 -9.25 4.88 12.27
C VAL A 104 -8.56 6.04 13.00
N PRO A 105 -9.12 7.27 12.97
CA PRO A 105 -10.31 7.67 12.20
C PRO A 105 -10.04 7.74 10.69
N VAL A 106 -11.12 7.74 9.89
CA VAL A 106 -11.07 7.98 8.44
C VAL A 106 -11.59 9.39 8.11
N SER A 107 -11.16 9.94 6.98
CA SER A 107 -11.64 11.20 6.43
C SER A 107 -13.13 11.15 6.09
N THR A 108 -13.76 12.33 6.10
CA THR A 108 -15.18 12.50 5.76
C THR A 108 -15.41 13.65 4.80
N ASP A 109 -16.46 13.57 3.98
CA ASP A 109 -16.82 14.64 3.06
C ASP A 109 -17.15 15.92 3.82
N SER A 110 -16.45 17.02 3.48
CA SER A 110 -16.58 18.33 4.14
C SER A 110 -16.35 18.32 5.66
N GLY A 111 -15.73 17.26 6.19
CA GLY A 111 -15.44 17.10 7.61
C GLY A 111 -13.95 16.86 7.87
N PRO A 112 -13.60 16.31 9.05
CA PRO A 112 -12.23 16.02 9.42
C PRO A 112 -11.53 15.17 8.35
N GLN A 113 -10.28 15.54 8.06
CA GLN A 113 -9.38 14.79 7.19
C GLN A 113 -8.32 14.11 8.06
N THR A 114 -8.06 12.85 7.79
CA THR A 114 -7.02 12.07 8.48
C THR A 114 -6.05 11.53 7.44
N ASP A 115 -4.77 11.78 7.65
CA ASP A 115 -3.68 11.32 6.80
C ASP A 115 -2.71 10.47 7.61
N PHE A 116 -1.96 9.61 6.92
CA PHE A 116 -0.77 8.98 7.49
C PHE A 116 0.39 9.03 6.51
N THR A 117 1.60 9.05 7.06
CA THR A 117 2.83 9.04 6.28
C THR A 117 3.21 7.61 5.93
N VAL A 118 3.44 7.35 4.65
CA VAL A 118 4.07 6.14 4.13
C VAL A 118 5.48 6.47 3.69
N GLY A 119 6.46 5.71 4.16
CA GLY A 119 7.84 5.76 3.70
C GLY A 119 8.32 4.37 3.27
N ILE A 120 8.99 4.29 2.13
CA ILE A 120 9.65 3.08 1.63
C ILE A 120 11.10 3.45 1.33
N PHE A 121 12.05 2.77 1.98
CA PHE A 121 13.48 3.07 1.90
C PHE A 121 14.28 1.78 1.65
N LEU A 122 15.44 1.91 0.99
CA LEU A 122 16.43 0.86 0.75
C LEU A 122 17.40 0.70 1.92
#